data_AF-B4CU12-F1
#
_entry.id   AF-B4CU12-F1
#
_cell.length_a   1.000
_cell.length_b   1.000
_cell.length_c   1.000
_cell.angle_alpha   90.00
_cell.angle_beta   90.00
_cell.angle_gamma   90.00
#
_symmetry.space_group_name_H-M   'P 1'
#
loop_
_entity.id
_entity.type
_entity.pdbx_description
1 polymer ?
#
loop_
_entity_poly.entity_id
_entity_poly.type
_entity_poly.pdbx_seq_one_letter_code
_entity_poly.pdbx_strand_id
1 'polypeptide(L)'
;MAREFEPLLVNTVVGFIGPEYLYDGKQIVRAGLEDHFCGKLLGLPMGCDVCYTNHAEADQDDMDTLLTLLGVAGCNYIMGVPGADDIMLNYQSTSFHDAQYLRQVLNLRPAPEFAVWLEKMRIARDGLHLEAVDHQHALIAGMSHE
;
A
#
# COMPACT_ATOMS: atom_id res chain seq x y z
N MET A 1 0.60 -21.64 9.41
CA MET A 1 0.49 -22.25 8.06
C MET A 1 1.47 -21.60 7.08
N ALA A 2 1.32 -20.31 6.74
CA ALA A 2 2.11 -19.67 5.67
C ALA A 2 3.63 -19.88 5.78
N ARG A 3 4.19 -19.82 6.99
CA ARG A 3 5.64 -19.95 7.23
C ARG A 3 6.26 -21.22 6.64
N GLU A 4 5.51 -22.32 6.64
CA GLU A 4 5.99 -23.61 6.13
C GLU A 4 6.35 -23.58 4.64
N PHE A 5 5.78 -22.63 3.90
CA PHE A 5 5.93 -22.52 2.46
C PHE A 5 6.92 -21.44 2.02
N GLU A 6 7.65 -20.83 2.96
CA GLU A 6 8.64 -19.77 2.70
C GLU A 6 8.14 -18.72 1.68
N PRO A 7 6.97 -18.11 1.90
CA PRO A 7 6.32 -17.28 0.90
C PRO A 7 7.11 -15.99 0.66
N LEU A 8 7.05 -15.47 -0.58
CA LEU A 8 7.60 -14.16 -0.89
C LEU A 8 6.82 -13.03 -0.21
N LEU A 9 5.50 -13.15 -0.16
CA LEU A 9 4.59 -12.14 0.38
C LEU A 9 3.47 -12.83 1.17
N VAL A 10 3.07 -12.21 2.28
CA VAL A 10 1.85 -12.53 3.02
C VAL A 10 1.21 -11.22 3.44
N ASN A 11 -0.09 -11.04 3.22
CA ASN A 11 -0.82 -9.93 3.80
C ASN A 11 -2.11 -10.40 4.45
N THR A 12 -2.51 -9.64 5.46
CA THR A 12 -3.92 -9.58 5.86
C THR A 12 -4.67 -8.65 4.90
N VAL A 13 -5.99 -8.80 4.87
CA VAL A 13 -6.90 -7.88 4.16
C VAL A 13 -7.87 -7.33 5.20
N VAL A 14 -7.42 -6.30 5.91
CA VAL A 14 -8.13 -5.80 7.10
C VAL A 14 -9.27 -4.89 6.67
N GLY A 15 -10.47 -5.08 7.23
CA GLY A 15 -11.66 -4.29 6.90
C GLY A 15 -12.40 -4.72 5.62
N PHE A 16 -11.93 -5.75 4.92
CA PHE A 16 -12.53 -6.21 3.66
C PHE A 16 -13.89 -6.90 3.79
N ILE A 17 -14.16 -7.55 4.94
CA ILE A 17 -15.40 -8.32 5.10
C ILE A 17 -16.58 -7.39 5.41
N GLY A 18 -16.43 -6.53 6.42
CA GLY A 18 -17.50 -5.62 6.85
C GLY A 18 -17.65 -5.51 8.37
N PRO A 19 -18.66 -4.74 8.82
CA PRO A 19 -18.90 -4.41 10.21
C PRO A 19 -19.26 -5.61 11.10
N GLU A 20 -19.65 -6.73 10.51
CA GLU A 20 -19.92 -7.97 11.22
C GLU A 20 -18.67 -8.61 11.83
N TYR A 21 -17.47 -8.27 11.33
CA TYR A 21 -16.18 -8.68 11.89
C TYR A 21 -15.43 -7.53 12.56
N LEU A 22 -15.36 -6.36 11.91
CA LEU A 22 -14.69 -5.16 12.41
C LEU A 22 -15.60 -3.96 12.15
N TYR A 23 -16.26 -3.47 13.20
CA TYR A 23 -17.37 -2.53 13.08
C TYR A 23 -16.96 -1.13 12.62
N ASP A 24 -15.90 -0.60 13.22
CA ASP A 24 -15.47 0.79 13.07
C ASP A 24 -13.98 0.91 12.68
N GLY A 25 -13.57 2.11 12.25
CA GLY A 25 -12.19 2.42 11.89
C GLY A 25 -11.17 2.11 13.00
N LYS A 26 -11.55 2.28 14.28
CA LYS A 26 -10.69 1.96 15.42
C LYS A 26 -10.40 0.46 15.53
N GLN A 27 -11.40 -0.38 15.29
CA GLN A 27 -11.25 -1.84 15.27
C GLN A 27 -10.39 -2.28 14.08
N ILE A 28 -10.59 -1.67 12.91
CA ILE A 28 -9.77 -1.94 11.71
C ILE A 28 -8.31 -1.57 11.98
N VAL A 29 -8.04 -0.37 12.51
CA VAL A 29 -6.68 0.08 12.87
C VAL A 29 -6.04 -0.91 13.85
N ARG A 30 -6.78 -1.33 14.88
CA ARG A 30 -6.27 -2.27 15.88
C ARG A 30 -5.92 -3.62 15.26
N ALA A 31 -6.83 -4.18 14.47
CA ALA A 31 -6.63 -5.48 13.83
C ALA A 31 -5.44 -5.46 12.86
N GLY A 32 -5.28 -4.41 12.05
CA GLY A 32 -4.15 -4.30 11.12
C GLY A 32 -2.79 -4.30 11.83
N LEU A 33 -2.69 -3.62 12.98
CA LEU A 33 -1.48 -3.63 13.80
C LEU A 33 -1.22 -4.99 14.46
N GLU A 34 -2.26 -5.66 14.94
CA GLU A 34 -2.16 -7.01 15.54
C GLU A 34 -1.70 -8.04 14.51
N ASP A 35 -2.30 -8.03 13.32
CA ASP A 35 -1.97 -8.94 12.22
C ASP A 35 -0.53 -8.73 11.76
N HIS A 36 -0.13 -7.48 11.56
CA HIS A 36 1.24 -7.13 11.18
C HIS A 36 2.25 -7.61 12.23
N PHE A 37 2.02 -7.31 13.52
CA PHE A 37 2.88 -7.75 14.60
C PHE A 37 3.00 -9.28 14.66
N CYS A 38 1.88 -9.98 14.61
CA CYS A 38 1.85 -11.44 14.63
C CYS A 38 2.61 -12.04 13.44
N GLY A 39 2.40 -11.51 12.23
CA GLY A 39 3.10 -11.96 11.03
C GLY A 39 4.62 -11.79 11.14
N LYS A 40 5.07 -10.61 11.59
CA LYS A 40 6.50 -10.33 11.82
C LYS A 40 7.10 -11.22 12.91
N LEU A 41 6.40 -11.41 14.02
CA LEU A 41 6.83 -12.28 15.12
C LEU A 41 7.04 -13.73 14.64
N LEU A 42 6.21 -14.18 13.71
CA LEU A 42 6.31 -15.50 13.09
C LEU A 42 7.38 -15.58 11.98
N GLY A 43 8.05 -14.48 11.65
CA GLY A 43 9.10 -14.41 10.63
C GLY A 43 8.58 -14.32 9.19
N LEU A 44 7.35 -13.85 8.98
CA LEU A 44 6.75 -13.70 7.65
C LEU A 44 7.07 -12.33 7.03
N PRO A 45 7.16 -12.23 5.70
CA PRO A 45 7.21 -10.95 4.98
C PRO A 45 5.81 -10.31 4.95
N MET A 46 5.39 -9.83 6.12
CA MET A 46 4.02 -9.39 6.38
C MET A 46 3.74 -7.99 5.82
N GLY A 47 2.80 -7.92 4.89
CA GLY A 47 2.14 -6.71 4.42
C GLY A 47 0.71 -6.59 4.96
N CYS A 48 0.00 -5.56 4.51
CA CYS A 48 -1.40 -5.33 4.84
C CYS A 48 -2.09 -4.65 3.66
N ASP A 49 -3.21 -5.19 3.20
CA ASP A 49 -4.16 -4.42 2.42
C ASP A 49 -4.99 -3.58 3.41
N VAL A 50 -4.81 -2.26 3.36
CA VAL A 50 -5.38 -1.29 4.29
C VAL A 50 -6.69 -0.82 3.68
N CYS A 51 -7.80 -1.35 4.15
CA CYS A 51 -9.06 -1.20 3.44
C CYS A 51 -10.29 -1.18 4.35
N TYR A 52 -11.42 -0.77 3.80
CA TYR A 52 -12.72 -0.82 4.45
C TYR A 52 -13.82 -1.00 3.40
N THR A 53 -15.00 -1.44 3.85
CA THR A 53 -16.20 -1.48 3.01
C THR A 53 -17.13 -0.32 3.36
N ASN A 54 -17.88 0.17 2.37
CA ASN A 54 -18.80 1.32 2.50
C ASN A 54 -19.89 1.20 3.60
N HIS A 55 -20.07 0.03 4.19
CA HIS A 55 -21.08 -0.20 5.24
C HIS A 55 -20.47 -0.44 6.63
N ALA A 56 -19.15 -0.38 6.77
CA ALA A 56 -18.47 -0.23 8.06
C ALA A 56 -18.51 1.25 8.52
N GLU A 57 -18.43 1.49 9.83
CA GLU A 57 -18.28 2.84 10.38
C GLU A 57 -16.80 3.27 10.31
N ALA A 58 -16.31 3.42 9.08
CA ALA A 58 -14.94 3.79 8.76
C ALA A 58 -14.89 4.63 7.49
N ASP A 59 -13.84 5.42 7.35
CA ASP A 59 -13.58 6.20 6.15
C ASP A 59 -12.09 6.18 5.76
N GLN A 60 -11.73 6.98 4.75
CA GLN A 60 -10.36 7.04 4.26
C GLN A 60 -9.38 7.64 5.29
N ASP A 61 -9.84 8.52 6.20
CA ASP A 61 -8.96 9.12 7.22
C ASP A 61 -8.51 8.05 8.23
N ASP A 62 -9.39 7.08 8.53
CA ASP A 62 -9.02 5.90 9.31
C ASP A 62 -7.96 5.05 8.60
N MET A 63 -8.08 4.88 7.28
CA MET A 63 -7.12 4.13 6.47
C MET A 63 -5.76 4.82 6.40
N ASP A 64 -5.73 6.14 6.24
CA ASP A 64 -4.49 6.94 6.24
C ASP A 64 -3.79 6.89 7.60
N THR A 65 -4.58 6.87 8.68
CA THR A 65 -4.09 6.64 10.04
C THR A 65 -3.43 5.27 10.15
N LEU A 66 -4.13 4.20 9.75
CA LEU A 66 -3.58 2.84 9.79
C LEU A 66 -2.32 2.71 8.90
N LEU A 67 -2.36 3.25 7.68
CA LEU A 67 -1.23 3.24 6.75
C LEU A 67 0.01 3.86 7.37
N THR A 68 -0.14 5.03 7.99
CA THR A 68 0.98 5.74 8.64
C THR A 68 1.55 4.92 9.80
N LEU A 69 0.68 4.35 10.64
CA LEU A 69 1.09 3.50 11.77
C LEU A 69 1.83 2.23 11.30
N LEU A 70 1.34 1.58 10.24
CA LEU A 70 1.98 0.41 9.64
C LEU A 70 3.32 0.76 8.99
N GLY A 71 3.43 1.92 8.35
CA GLY A 71 4.70 2.43 7.82
C GLY A 71 5.75 2.59 8.92
N VAL A 72 5.38 3.20 10.05
CA VAL A 72 6.26 3.33 11.23
C VAL A 72 6.60 1.96 11.83
N ALA A 73 5.67 1.01 11.83
CA ALA A 73 5.88 -0.36 12.30
C ALA A 73 6.76 -1.21 11.37
N GLY A 74 7.12 -0.73 10.18
CA GLY A 74 7.96 -1.45 9.22
C GLY A 74 7.21 -2.49 8.39
N CYS A 75 5.95 -2.22 8.05
CA CYS A 75 5.16 -3.03 7.11
C CYS A 75 5.88 -3.16 5.76
N ASN A 76 5.91 -4.39 5.21
CA ASN A 76 6.70 -4.67 4.01
C ASN A 76 6.08 -4.07 2.74
N TYR A 77 4.75 -4.13 2.63
CA TYR A 77 4.01 -3.63 1.47
C TYR A 77 2.55 -3.37 1.82
N ILE A 78 1.92 -2.56 0.98
CA ILE A 78 0.48 -2.27 0.95
C ILE A 78 -0.04 -2.42 -0.48
N MET A 79 -1.36 -2.39 -0.64
CA MET A 79 -2.00 -2.42 -1.95
C MET A 79 -2.09 -1.02 -2.56
N GLY A 80 -2.14 -0.94 -3.89
CA GLY A 80 -2.33 0.31 -4.60
C GLY A 80 -3.47 0.17 -5.60
N VAL A 81 -4.58 0.87 -5.35
CA VAL A 81 -5.78 0.88 -6.19
C VAL A 81 -5.97 2.29 -6.78
N PRO A 82 -6.24 2.42 -8.10
CA PRO A 82 -6.48 3.73 -8.71
C PRO A 82 -7.61 4.47 -7.99
N GLY A 83 -7.31 5.64 -7.44
CA GLY A 83 -8.31 6.44 -6.71
C GLY A 83 -8.84 5.81 -5.42
N ALA A 84 -8.13 4.83 -4.86
CA ALA A 84 -8.52 4.10 -3.64
C ALA A 84 -9.82 3.27 -3.78
N ASP A 85 -10.43 3.21 -4.96
CA ASP A 85 -11.74 2.58 -5.17
C ASP A 85 -11.63 1.34 -6.07
N ASP A 86 -11.86 0.16 -5.50
CA ASP A 86 -11.95 -1.06 -6.29
C ASP A 86 -13.41 -1.28 -6.72
N ILE A 87 -13.72 -0.83 -7.92
CA ILE A 87 -15.08 -0.91 -8.49
C ILE A 87 -15.58 -2.35 -8.71
N MET A 88 -14.69 -3.33 -8.72
CA MET A 88 -15.04 -4.73 -8.95
C MET A 88 -15.34 -5.44 -7.64
N LEU A 89 -14.51 -5.20 -6.62
CA LEU A 89 -14.67 -5.79 -5.29
C LEU A 89 -15.54 -4.93 -4.34
N ASN A 90 -15.86 -3.70 -4.73
CA ASN A 90 -16.76 -2.77 -4.03
C ASN A 90 -16.30 -2.45 -2.59
N TYR A 91 -15.02 -2.12 -2.45
CA TYR A 91 -14.37 -1.69 -1.21
C TYR A 91 -13.32 -0.61 -1.50
N GLN A 92 -12.90 0.10 -0.47
CA GLN A 92 -11.91 1.18 -0.55
C GLN A 92 -10.60 0.70 0.07
N SER A 93 -9.48 0.94 -0.61
CA SER A 93 -8.12 0.56 -0.20
C SER A 93 -7.18 1.77 -0.24
N THR A 94 -5.88 1.57 -0.15
CA THR A 94 -4.87 2.59 -0.42
C THR A 94 -4.63 2.76 -1.92
N SER A 95 -4.22 3.96 -2.32
CA SER A 95 -3.92 4.33 -3.70
C SER A 95 -2.42 4.48 -3.97
N PHE A 96 -2.07 4.73 -5.24
CA PHE A 96 -0.68 4.93 -5.66
C PHE A 96 -0.03 6.15 -5.00
N HIS A 97 -0.80 7.22 -4.77
CA HIS A 97 -0.30 8.43 -4.15
C HIS A 97 -0.04 8.25 -2.65
N ASP A 98 -0.76 7.34 -1.99
CA ASP A 98 -0.57 7.06 -0.55
C ASP A 98 0.75 6.35 -0.29
N ALA A 99 1.11 5.40 -1.15
CA ALA A 99 2.43 4.77 -1.10
C ALA A 99 3.56 5.79 -1.30
N GLN A 100 3.34 6.79 -2.16
CA GLN A 100 4.31 7.86 -2.40
C GLN A 100 4.40 8.83 -1.22
N TYR A 101 3.26 9.25 -0.66
CA TYR A 101 3.17 10.04 0.57
C TYR A 101 3.96 9.38 1.70
N LEU A 102 3.67 8.10 1.97
CA LEU A 102 4.26 7.38 3.08
C LEU A 102 5.78 7.28 2.94
N ARG A 103 6.27 7.00 1.73
CA ARG A 103 7.70 6.96 1.43
C ARG A 103 8.38 8.30 1.67
N GLN A 104 7.76 9.40 1.28
CA GLN A 104 8.33 10.74 1.48
C GLN A 104 8.37 11.12 2.96
N VAL A 105 7.28 10.92 3.70
CA VAL A 105 7.18 11.31 5.11
C VAL A 105 8.10 10.47 6.00
N LEU A 106 8.24 9.17 5.70
CA LEU A 106 9.09 8.26 6.47
C LEU A 106 10.49 8.06 5.88
N ASN A 107 10.83 8.76 4.80
CA ASN A 107 12.10 8.62 4.08
C ASN A 107 12.41 7.15 3.69
N LEU A 108 11.39 6.42 3.23
CA LEU A 108 11.48 5.01 2.82
C LEU A 108 11.63 4.89 1.31
N ARG A 109 12.45 3.93 0.87
CA ARG A 109 12.68 3.69 -0.56
C ARG A 109 11.91 2.47 -1.07
N PRO A 110 11.57 2.42 -2.37
CA PRO A 110 11.12 1.19 -3.01
C PRO A 110 12.19 0.09 -2.92
N ALA A 111 11.82 -1.14 -3.30
CA ALA A 111 12.79 -2.23 -3.45
C ALA A 111 13.96 -1.78 -4.36
N PRO A 112 15.22 -2.14 -4.06
CA PRO A 112 16.39 -1.57 -4.73
C PRO A 112 16.37 -1.69 -6.25
N GLU A 113 15.99 -2.85 -6.77
CA GLU A 113 15.89 -3.13 -8.21
C GLU A 113 14.83 -2.24 -8.87
N PHE A 114 13.71 -2.00 -8.16
CA PHE A 114 12.64 -1.13 -8.63
C PHE A 114 13.03 0.34 -8.56
N ALA A 115 13.75 0.77 -7.52
CA ALA A 115 14.25 2.13 -7.40
C ALA A 115 15.21 2.49 -8.56
N VAL A 116 16.14 1.59 -8.89
CA VAL A 116 17.04 1.76 -10.05
C VAL A 116 16.25 1.83 -11.35
N TRP A 117 15.21 1.01 -11.50
CA TRP A 117 14.36 1.06 -12.68
C TRP A 117 13.57 2.37 -12.78
N LEU A 118 12.99 2.86 -11.68
CA LEU A 118 12.26 4.13 -11.65
C LEU A 118 13.13 5.32 -12.08
N GLU A 119 14.39 5.36 -11.62
CA GLU A 119 15.36 6.38 -12.02
C GLU A 119 15.71 6.25 -13.51
N LYS A 120 15.98 5.04 -13.99
CA LYS A 120 16.26 4.79 -15.41
C LYS A 120 15.10 5.21 -16.31
N MET A 121 13.87 5.04 -15.85
CA MET A 121 12.66 5.40 -16.60
C MET A 121 12.27 6.87 -16.47
N ARG A 122 13.00 7.66 -15.67
CA ARG A 122 12.68 9.08 -15.37
C ARG A 122 11.29 9.24 -14.75
N ILE A 123 10.89 8.29 -13.91
CA ILE A 123 9.62 8.35 -13.16
C ILE A 123 9.85 8.97 -11.78
N ALA A 124 10.98 8.65 -11.16
CA ALA A 124 11.38 9.22 -9.88
C ALA A 124 12.88 9.47 -9.84
N ARG A 125 13.30 10.51 -9.13
CA ARG A 125 14.68 10.84 -8.83
C ARG A 125 15.00 10.61 -7.35
N ASP A 126 16.25 10.28 -7.08
CA ASP A 126 16.79 10.03 -5.74
C ASP A 126 15.99 8.95 -4.96
N GLY A 127 15.32 8.05 -5.70
CA GLY A 127 14.42 7.02 -5.19
C GLY A 127 13.13 7.49 -4.48
N LEU A 128 12.84 8.80 -4.46
CA LEU A 128 11.80 9.37 -3.59
C LEU A 128 10.95 10.48 -4.21
N HIS A 129 11.43 11.19 -5.22
CA HIS A 129 10.71 12.35 -5.76
C HIS A 129 10.25 12.04 -7.17
N LEU A 130 8.94 12.11 -7.41
CA LEU A 130 8.38 11.91 -8.75
C LEU A 130 8.90 13.00 -9.70
N GLU A 131 9.25 12.60 -10.92
CA GLU A 131 9.57 13.53 -12.00
C GLU A 131 8.29 13.99 -12.70
N ALA A 132 8.31 15.20 -13.24
CA ALA A 132 7.23 15.69 -14.07
C ALA A 132 7.15 14.87 -15.35
N VAL A 133 5.93 14.46 -15.70
CA VAL A 133 5.67 13.76 -16.95
C VAL A 133 5.73 14.76 -18.10
N ASP A 134 6.72 14.61 -18.98
CA ASP A 134 6.90 15.43 -20.17
C ASP A 134 6.95 14.57 -21.47
N HIS A 135 7.09 15.23 -22.61
CA HIS A 135 7.15 14.57 -23.93
C HIS A 135 8.41 13.71 -24.14
N GLN A 136 9.43 13.86 -23.29
CA GLN A 136 10.65 13.06 -23.31
C GLN A 136 10.58 11.88 -22.33
N HIS A 137 9.47 11.73 -21.60
CA HIS A 137 9.26 10.65 -20.67
C HIS A 137 9.28 9.30 -21.40
N ALA A 138 10.09 8.36 -20.93
CA ALA A 138 10.39 7.11 -21.65
C ALA A 138 9.14 6.26 -21.97
N LEU A 139 8.11 6.34 -21.12
CA LEU A 139 6.83 5.65 -21.31
C LEU A 139 5.88 6.33 -22.30
N ILE A 140 6.09 7.61 -22.63
CA ILE A 140 5.20 8.41 -23.51
C ILE A 140 5.86 8.72 -24.84
N ALA A 141 7.19 8.83 -24.89
CA ALA A 141 7.94 9.16 -26.10
C ALA A 141 7.70 8.20 -27.29
N GLY A 142 7.23 6.97 -27.03
CA GLY A 142 6.81 6.01 -28.07
C GLY A 142 5.33 6.10 -28.49
N MET A 143 4.52 6.90 -27.79
CA MET A 143 3.09 7.07 -28.07
C MET A 143 2.80 8.24 -29.03
N SER A 144 3.80 9.04 -29.39
CA SER A 144 3.68 10.19 -30.31
C SER A 144 3.78 9.79 -31.79
N HIS A 145 3.06 8.74 -32.19
CA HIS A 145 2.84 8.37 -33.58
C HIS A 145 1.38 7.95 -33.78
N GLU A 146 0.48 8.94 -33.79
CA GLU A 146 -0.78 8.98 -34.57
C GLU A 146 -1.36 10.40 -34.55
#